data_AF-A0AAT9I7Z1-F1
#
_entry.id   AF-A0AAT9I7Z1-F1
#
_cell.length_a   1.000
_cell.length_b   1.000
_cell.length_c   1.000
_cell.angle_alpha   90.00
_cell.angle_beta   90.00
_cell.angle_gamma   90.00
#
_symmetry.space_group_name_H-M   'P 1'
#
loop_
_entity.id
_entity.type
_entity.pdbx_description
1 polymer ?
#
loop_
_entity_poly.entity_id
_entity_poly.type
_entity_poly.pdbx_seq_one_letter_code
_entity_poly.pdbx_strand_id
1 'polypeptide(L)' 'MTTISHEKLIEFGFSYQEAKKSYRIETGTSSFGIVHNGNGWLCSPLPMEHVSLMNVATMEELKEIVYK' A
#
# COMPACT_ATOMS: atom_id res chain seq x y z
N MET A 1 6.01 -0.26 15.80
CA MET A 1 5.64 -1.43 14.96
C MET A 1 4.13 -1.60 14.91
N THR A 2 3.45 -0.79 14.09
CA THR A 2 2.01 -0.95 13.84
C THR A 2 1.81 -1.87 12.66
N THR A 3 1.07 -2.97 12.85
CA THR A 3 0.74 -3.93 11.79
C THR A 3 -0.18 -3.29 10.75
N ILE A 4 0.00 -3.66 9.48
CA ILE A 4 -0.88 -3.19 8.41
C ILE A 4 -2.25 -3.85 8.54
N SER A 5 -3.29 -3.02 8.56
CA SER A 5 -4.69 -3.44 8.57
C SER A 5 -5.52 -2.56 7.64
N HIS A 6 -6.72 -3.04 7.30
CA HIS A 6 -7.64 -2.35 6.40
C HIS A 6 -7.95 -0.94 6.94
N GLU A 7 -8.29 -0.84 8.23
CA GLU A 7 -8.57 0.42 8.91
C GLU A 7 -7.38 1.37 8.88
N LYS A 8 -6.17 0.87 9.18
CA LYS A 8 -4.96 1.70 9.19
C LYS A 8 -4.60 2.25 7.82
N LEU A 9 -4.85 1.49 6.75
CA LEU A 9 -4.66 1.95 5.37
C LEU A 9 -5.63 3.09 5.04
N ILE A 10 -6.91 2.95 5.39
CA ILE A 10 -7.92 4.00 5.19
C ILE A 10 -7.59 5.25 6.02
N GLU A 11 -7.25 5.10 7.31
CA GLU A 11 -6.80 6.21 8.18
C GLU A 11 -5.59 6.95 7.60
N PHE A 12 -4.74 6.23 6.87
CA PHE A 12 -3.54 6.77 6.26
C PHE A 12 -3.79 7.42 4.89
N GLY A 13 -5.02 7.36 4.37
CA GLY A 13 -5.42 8.00 3.11
C GLY A 13 -5.41 7.07 1.90
N PHE A 14 -5.21 5.76 2.08
CA PHE A 14 -5.45 4.81 1.00
C PHE A 14 -6.95 4.71 0.70
N SER A 15 -7.27 4.66 -0.59
CA SER A 15 -8.60 4.36 -1.10
C SER A 15 -8.68 2.90 -1.53
N TYR A 16 -9.69 2.18 -1.05
CA TYR A 16 -9.93 0.80 -1.46
C TYR A 16 -10.52 0.75 -2.87
N GLN A 17 -9.88 -0.01 -3.76
CA GLN A 17 -10.34 -0.32 -5.11
C GLN A 17 -11.05 -1.67 -5.12
N GLU A 18 -12.37 -1.66 -5.05
CA GLU A 18 -13.19 -2.88 -5.01
C GLU A 18 -12.94 -3.80 -6.21
N ALA A 19 -12.82 -3.24 -7.41
CA ALA A 19 -12.60 -3.99 -8.65
C ALA A 19 -11.27 -4.77 -8.66
N LYS A 20 -10.22 -4.24 -8.02
CA LYS A 20 -8.89 -4.86 -7.97
C LYS A 20 -8.59 -5.55 -6.63
N LYS A 21 -9.51 -5.43 -5.65
CA LYS A 21 -9.32 -5.84 -4.25
C LYS A 21 -7.98 -5.34 -3.69
N SER A 22 -7.65 -4.10 -4.03
CA SER A 22 -6.41 -3.43 -3.69
C SER A 22 -6.68 -2.09 -3.03
N TYR A 23 -5.67 -1.50 -2.44
CA TYR A 23 -5.69 -0.16 -1.89
C TYR A 23 -4.76 0.71 -2.69
N ARG A 24 -5.13 1.96 -2.96
CA ARG A 24 -4.29 2.93 -3.66
C ARG A 24 -4.21 4.23 -2.88
N ILE A 25 -3.02 4.79 -2.79
CA ILE A 25 -2.80 6.16 -2.31
C ILE A 25 -2.15 6.98 -3.41
N GLU A 26 -2.56 8.23 -3.52
CA GLU A 26 -1.99 9.19 -4.45
C GLU A 26 -1.18 10.21 -3.65
N THR A 27 0.12 10.31 -3.92
CA THR A 27 1.03 11.25 -3.26
C THR A 27 1.65 12.16 -4.32
N GLY A 28 1.10 13.37 -4.46
CA GLY A 28 1.51 14.32 -5.49
C GLY A 28 1.26 13.79 -6.91
N THR A 29 2.31 13.55 -7.68
CA THR A 29 2.26 12.99 -9.04
C THR A 29 2.39 11.47 -9.08
N SER A 30 2.58 10.82 -7.92
CA SER A 30 2.83 9.39 -7.78
C SER A 30 1.61 8.66 -7.24
N SER A 31 1.46 7.39 -7.61
CA SER A 31 0.38 6.52 -7.11
C SER A 31 0.95 5.18 -6.67
N PHE A 32 0.67 4.79 -5.43
CA PHE A 32 1.14 3.55 -4.85
C PHE A 32 -0.03 2.61 -4.61
N GLY A 33 0.15 1.33 -4.95
CA GLY A 33 -0.83 0.27 -4.72
C GLY A 33 -0.37 -0.68 -3.63
N ILE A 34 -1.28 -1.12 -2.77
CA ILE A 34 -1.06 -2.18 -1.79
C ILE A 34 -2.17 -3.25 -1.88
N VAL A 35 -1.78 -4.52 -1.89
CA VAL A 35 -2.70 -5.67 -2.00
C VAL A 35 -2.45 -6.64 -0.86
N HIS A 36 -3.51 -7.30 -0.41
CA HIS A 36 -3.40 -8.36 0.58
C HIS A 36 -3.13 -9.70 -0.13
N ASN A 37 -2.02 -10.36 0.20
CA ASN A 37 -1.60 -11.64 -0.39
C ASN A 37 -1.73 -12.81 0.59
N GLY A 38 -2.87 -12.92 1.27
CA GLY A 38 -3.21 -14.00 2.19
C GLY A 38 -2.44 -14.00 3.51
N ASN A 39 -1.10 -14.04 3.45
CA ASN A 39 -0.18 -14.08 4.58
C ASN A 39 0.44 -12.71 4.95
N GLY A 40 0.12 -11.67 4.20
CA GLY A 40 0.71 -10.36 4.39
C GLY A 40 0.27 -9.36 3.33
N TRP A 41 0.96 -8.23 3.31
CA TRP A 41 0.66 -7.14 2.41
C TRP A 41 1.79 -6.93 1.43
N LEU A 42 1.43 -6.69 0.18
CA LEU A 42 2.36 -6.40 -0.90
C LEU A 42 2.14 -4.97 -1.38
N CYS A 43 3.19 -4.15 -1.38
CA CYS A 43 3.15 -2.79 -1.91
C CYS A 43 3.91 -2.71 -3.23
N SER A 44 3.42 -1.93 -4.19
CA SER A 44 4.19 -1.56 -5.38
C SER A 44 5.10 -0.37 -5.03
N PRO A 45 6.43 -0.52 -5.00
CA PRO A 45 7.36 0.54 -4.61
C PRO A 45 7.62 1.57 -5.70
N LEU A 46 7.10 1.33 -6.90
CA LEU A 46 7.16 2.27 -8.02
C LEU A 46 5.80 2.94 -8.17
N PRO A 47 5.76 4.20 -8.66
CA PRO A 47 4.54 4.89 -9.05
C PRO A 47 3.96 4.33 -10.36
N MET A 48 3.92 3.00 -10.49
CA MET A 48 3.35 2.24 -11.58
C MET A 48 2.64 1.04 -10.96
N GLU A 49 1.33 0.94 -11.18
CA GLU A 49 0.49 -0.11 -10.59
C GLU A 49 1.08 -1.51 -10.86
N HIS A 50 1.31 -2.29 -9.79
CA HIS A 50 1.64 -3.72 -9.83
C HIS A 50 2.99 -4.12 -10.45
N VAL A 51 3.98 -3.22 -10.54
CA VAL A 51 5.37 -3.58 -10.89
C VAL A 51 6.19 -3.78 -9.63
N SER A 52 6.84 -4.95 -9.52
CA SER A 52 7.78 -5.30 -8.44
C SER A 52 7.19 -5.22 -7.03
N LEU A 53 6.06 -5.90 -6.80
CA LEU A 53 5.43 -6.02 -5.50
C LEU A 53 6.41 -6.52 -4.41
N MET A 54 6.59 -5.74 -3.36
CA MET A 54 7.42 -6.09 -2.20
C MET A 54 6.56 -6.35 -0.97
N ASN A 55 6.98 -7.31 -0.14
CA ASN A 55 6.32 -7.56 1.14
C ASN A 55 6.56 -6.38 2.09
N VAL A 56 5.48 -5.95 2.73
CA VAL A 56 5.47 -4.95 3.77
C VAL A 56 4.76 -5.54 4.99
N ALA A 57 5.41 -5.51 6.15
CA ALA A 57 4.86 -6.07 7.38
C ALA A 57 4.25 -4.98 8.28
N THR A 58 4.83 -3.78 8.23
CA THR A 58 4.44 -2.67 9.11
C THR A 58 4.03 -1.42 8.34
N MET A 59 3.20 -0.59 8.99
CA MET A 59 2.84 0.73 8.46
C MET A 59 4.05 1.66 8.32
N GLU A 60 5.12 1.44 9.09
CA GLU A 60 6.36 2.24 9.04
C GLU A 60 7.10 1.98 7.73
N GLU A 61 7.32 0.72 7.36
CA GLU A 61 7.91 0.34 6.07
C GLU A 61 7.08 0.86 4.89
N LEU A 62 5.75 0.76 5.00
CA LEU A 62 4.85 1.28 3.97
C LEU A 62 5.01 2.81 3.78
N LYS A 63 5.16 3.56 4.89
CA LYS A 63 5.41 5.00 4.86
C LYS A 63 6.73 5.34 4.18
N GLU A 64 7.79 4.61 4.50
CA GLU A 64 9.10 4.81 3.89
C GLU A 64 9.09 4.55 2.38
N ILE A 65 8.23 3.66 1.89
CA ILE A 65 8.08 3.41 0.45
C ILE A 65 7.29 4.53 -0.23
N VAL A 66 6.19 4.98 0.38
CA VAL A 66 5.26 5.94 -0.22
C VAL A 66 5.75 7.39 -0.17
N TYR A 67 6.48 7.77 0.90
CA TYR A 67 6.89 9.15 1.20
C TYR A 67 8.41 9.35 1.17
N LYS A 68 9.16 8.44 0.55
CA LYS A 68 10.61 8.58 0.40
C LYS A 68 11.02 9.86 -0.34
#